data_AF-A0A3N5HD86-F1
#
_entry.id   AF-A0A3N5HD86-F1
#
_cell.length_a   1.000
_cell.length_b   1.000
_cell.length_c   1.000
_cell.angle_alpha   90.00
_cell.angle_beta   90.00
_cell.angle_gamma   90.00
#
_symmetry.space_group_name_H-M   'P 1'
#
loop_
_entity.id
_entity.type
_entity.pdbx_description
1 polymer ?
#
loop_
_entity_poly.entity_id
_entity_poly.type
_entity_poly.pdbx_seq_one_letter_code
_entity_poly.pdbx_strand_id
1 'polypeptide(L)' 'DLAFVVGGPDGHAQATRAGAGLVLSFGAMTWPHRLVRVLLFEQIYRAVTIMVNHPYHRA' A
#
# COMPACT_ATOMS: atom_id res chain seq x y z
N ASP A 1 15.92 -3.76 -4.25
CA ASP A 1 14.93 -2.70 -4.48
C ASP A 1 13.51 -3.18 -4.26
N LEU A 2 12.60 -2.26 -3.96
CA LEU A 2 11.19 -2.52 -3.71
C LEU A 2 10.35 -1.47 -4.45
N ALA A 3 9.30 -1.91 -5.13
CA ALA A 3 8.35 -1.02 -5.80
C ALA A 3 6.92 -1.34 -5.37
N PHE A 4 6.18 -0.31 -4.97
CA PHE A 4 4.73 -0.40 -4.80
C PHE A 4 4.04 0.17 -6.02
N VAL A 5 3.02 -0.54 -6.52
CA VAL A 5 2.30 -0.16 -7.74
C VAL A 5 0.83 0.11 -7.40
N VAL A 6 0.39 1.35 -7.57
CA VAL A 6 -1.01 1.77 -7.40
C VAL A 6 -1.60 2.04 -8.78
N GLY A 7 -2.67 1.33 -9.11
CA GLY A 7 -3.32 1.42 -10.42
C GLY A 7 -4.11 2.72 -10.60
N GLY A 8 -4.53 2.98 -11.83
CA GLY A 8 -5.45 4.07 -12.14
C GLY A 8 -6.90 3.74 -11.76
N PRO A 9 -7.88 4.49 -12.27
CA PRO A 9 -9.31 4.23 -12.06
C PRO A 9 -9.73 2.78 -12.40
N ASP A 10 -9.15 2.21 -13.46
CA ASP A 10 -9.47 0.87 -13.94
C ASP A 10 -8.61 -0.24 -13.28
N GLY A 11 -7.76 0.12 -12.32
CA GLY A 11 -6.86 -0.81 -11.64
C GLY A 11 -5.65 -1.21 -12.49
N HIS A 12 -5.19 -2.45 -12.30
CA HIS A 12 -4.01 -3.01 -12.96
C HIS A 12 -4.41 -4.03 -14.03
N ALA A 13 -3.63 -4.06 -15.12
CA ALA A 13 -3.72 -5.15 -16.09
C ALA A 13 -3.42 -6.51 -15.42
N GLN A 14 -4.03 -7.58 -15.92
CA GLN A 14 -3.86 -8.93 -15.36
C GLN A 14 -2.39 -9.37 -15.36
N ALA A 15 -1.63 -9.04 -16.40
CA ALA A 15 -0.19 -9.35 -16.48
C ALA A 15 0.61 -8.70 -15.33
N THR A 16 0.34 -7.42 -15.02
CA THR A 16 0.96 -6.71 -13.90
C THR A 16 0.64 -7.38 -12.58
N ARG A 17 -0.62 -7.79 -12.40
CA ARG A 17 -1.08 -8.43 -11.17
C ARG A 17 -0.51 -9.84 -10.99
N ALA A 18 -0.35 -10.59 -12.09
CA ALA A 18 0.24 -11.93 -12.09
C ALA A 18 1.76 -11.90 -11.83
N GLY A 19 2.45 -10.83 -12.22
CA GLY A 19 3.87 -10.63 -11.95
C GLY A 19 4.19 -10.07 -10.56
N ALA A 20 3.19 -9.71 -9.75
CA ALA A 20 3.41 -9.13 -8.44
C ALA A 20 3.83 -10.20 -7.42
N GLY A 21 4.96 -9.99 -6.74
CA GLY A 21 5.39 -10.87 -5.65
C GLY A 21 4.46 -10.85 -4.42
N LEU A 22 3.69 -9.77 -4.27
CA LEU A 22 2.69 -9.63 -3.22
C LEU A 22 1.53 -8.75 -3.71
N VAL A 23 0.30 -9.20 -3.45
CA VAL A 23 -0.91 -8.41 -3.67
C VAL A 23 -1.47 -7.99 -2.30
N LEU A 24 -1.45 -6.70 -2.03
CA LEU A 24 -1.92 -6.10 -0.78
C LEU A 24 -3.31 -5.48 -0.94
N SER A 25 -4.13 -5.56 0.11
CA SER A 25 -5.46 -4.94 0.16
C SER A 25 -5.58 -3.99 1.35
N PHE A 26 -6.17 -2.82 1.14
CA PHE A 26 -6.55 -1.85 2.18
C PHE A 26 -7.96 -2.12 2.75
N GLY A 27 -8.47 -3.34 2.59
CA GLY A 27 -9.80 -3.76 3.02
C GLY A 27 -10.76 -4.01 1.86
N ALA A 28 -12.04 -4.24 2.17
CA ALA A 28 -13.06 -4.58 1.17
C ALA A 28 -13.58 -3.37 0.36
N MET A 29 -13.31 -2.15 0.82
CA MET A 29 -13.79 -0.92 0.17
C MET A 29 -12.98 -0.58 -1.08
N THR A 30 -13.66 -0.07 -2.11
CA THR A 30 -12.99 0.55 -3.27
C THR A 30 -12.58 1.96 -2.92
N TRP A 31 -11.28 2.20 -2.87
CA TRP A 31 -10.71 3.50 -2.54
C TRP A 31 -10.31 4.29 -3.81
N PRO A 32 -10.47 5.63 -3.85
CA PRO A 32 -9.92 6.44 -4.92
C PRO A 32 -8.39 6.29 -5.00
N HIS A 33 -7.85 6.02 -6.19
CA HIS A 33 -6.42 5.71 -6.36
C HIS A 33 -5.48 6.79 -5.78
N ARG A 34 -5.86 8.08 -5.84
CA ARG A 34 -5.07 9.16 -5.24
C ARG A 34 -5.01 9.07 -3.71
N LEU A 35 -6.11 8.65 -3.07
CA LEU A 35 -6.15 8.46 -1.62
C LEU A 35 -5.33 7.25 -1.19
N VAL A 36 -5.40 6.14 -1.94
CA VAL A 36 -4.60 4.93 -1.68
C VAL A 36 -3.10 5.24 -1.65
N ARG A 37 -2.61 6.16 -2.49
CA ARG A 37 -1.20 6.58 -2.45
C ARG A 37 -0.82 7.16 -1.09
N VAL A 38 -1.66 8.05 -0.53
CA VAL A 38 -1.41 8.66 0.78
C VAL A 38 -1.49 7.62 1.89
N LEU A 39 -2.51 6.76 1.86
CA LEU A 39 -2.66 5.67 2.83
C LEU A 39 -1.47 4.71 2.79
N LEU A 40 -0.97 4.37 1.60
CA LEU A 40 0.21 3.54 1.44
C LEU A 40 1.45 4.17 2.05
N PHE A 41 1.72 5.46 1.80
CA PHE A 41 2.85 6.14 2.43
C PHE A 41 2.72 6.18 3.95
N GLU A 42 1.52 6.44 4.46
CA GLU A 42 1.28 6.43 5.91
C GLU A 42 1.52 5.03 6.51
N GLN A 43 1.05 3.96 5.86
CA GLN A 43 1.28 2.59 6.33
C GLN A 43 2.75 2.17 6.25
N ILE A 44 3.49 2.60 5.22
CA ILE A 44 4.94 2.38 5.15
C ILE A 44 5.64 3.10 6.31
N TYR A 45 5.29 4.37 6.55
CA TYR A 45 5.82 5.13 7.67
C TYR A 45 5.52 4.44 9.00
N ARG A 46 4.27 4.02 9.20
CA ARG A 46 3.85 3.25 10.38
C ARG A 46 4.67 1.97 10.55
N ALA A 47 4.83 1.17 9.50
CA ALA A 47 5.63 -0.05 9.54
C ALA A 47 7.08 0.23 9.96
N VAL A 48 7.70 1.28 9.39
CA VAL A 48 9.05 1.71 9.79
C VAL A 48 9.09 2.13 11.26
N THR A 49 8.13 2.93 11.72
CA THR A 49 8.09 3.36 13.12
C THR A 49 7.92 2.20 14.09
N ILE A 50 7.16 1.16 13.72
CA ILE A 50 7.04 -0.07 14.51
C ILE A 50 8.39 -0.81 14.57
N MET A 51 9.06 -0.99 13.42
CA MET A 51 10.34 -1.70 13.36
C MET A 51 11.45 -1.05 14.20
N VAL A 52 11.41 0.28 14.36
CA VAL A 52 12.41 1.02 15.16
C VAL A 52 11.92 1.35 16.57
N ASN A 53 10.79 0.78 17.02
CA ASN A 53 10.17 1.05 18.33
C ASN A 53 9.87 2.53 18.59
N HIS A 54 9.51 3.30 17.57
CA HIS A 54 9.10 4.70 17.71
C HIS A 54 7.63 4.80 18.17
N PRO A 55 7.28 5.72 19.08
CA PRO A 55 5.94 5.82 19.71
C PRO A 55 4.82 6.34 18.79
N TYR A 56 5.03 6.34 17.47
CA TYR A 56 4.05 6.86 16.51
C TYR A 56 2.83 5.94 16.43
N HIS A 57 3.08 4.63 16.31
CA HIS A 57 2.03 3.65 16.47
C HIS A 57 1.68 3.53 17.94
N ARG A 58 0.51 4.05 18.30
CA ARG A 58 -0.09 3.82 19.61
C ARG A 58 -0.87 2.51 19.53
N ALA A 59 -0.37 1.50 20.25
CA ALA A 59 -1.10 0.27 20.54
C ALA A 59 -2.08 0.51 21.70
#